data_AF-A0A933Q8B4-F1
#
_entry.id   AF-A0A933Q8B4-F1
#
_cell.length_a   1.000
_cell.length_b   1.000
_cell.length_c   1.000
_cell.angle_alpha   90.00
_cell.angle_beta   90.00
_cell.angle_gamma   90.00
#
_symmetry.space_group_name_H-M   'P 1'
#
loop_
_entity.id
_entity.type
_entity.pdbx_description
1 polymer ?
#
loop_
_entity_poly.entity_id
_entity_poly.type
_entity_poly.pdbx_seq_one_letter_code
_entity_poly.pdbx_strand_id
1 'polypeptide(L)'
;MQLAQNTGGVDIGKTFPLAQNFPTLGSLVSSLLPKVLIFGGVVAFILVVVAGIGVISAAGGGDSHATENRKNFLLYAIIGLVIMFGAYWILQIINFITGGALSGIL
;
A
#
# COMPACT_ATOMS: atom_id res chain seq x y z
N MET A 1 39.57 -18.41 26.94
CA MET A 1 39.72 -19.42 25.88
C MET A 1 38.62 -19.17 24.85
N GLN A 2 38.96 -18.40 23.79
CA GLN A 2 38.10 -18.22 22.62
C GLN A 2 38.32 -19.42 21.71
N LEU A 3 37.25 -20.18 21.46
CA LEU A 3 37.28 -21.28 20.50
C LEU A 3 37.08 -20.71 19.10
N ALA A 4 38.09 -21.01 18.28
CA ALA A 4 38.24 -20.74 16.87
C ALA A 4 36.95 -20.86 16.04
N GLN A 5 36.61 -19.79 15.33
CA GLN A 5 35.77 -19.89 14.13
C GLN A 5 36.64 -20.44 13.00
N ASN A 6 36.41 -21.70 12.66
CA ASN A 6 37.04 -22.41 11.56
C ASN A 6 36.79 -21.68 10.24
N THR A 7 37.89 -21.30 9.59
CA THR A 7 38.05 -20.72 8.26
C THR A 7 37.46 -21.59 7.15
N GLY A 8 36.48 -21.05 6.41
CA GLY A 8 36.14 -21.55 5.07
C GLY A 8 34.71 -21.23 4.58
N GLY A 9 33.76 -21.09 5.49
CA GLY A 9 32.38 -20.71 5.15
C GLY A 9 32.15 -19.22 5.41
N VAL A 10 31.84 -18.45 4.37
CA VAL A 10 31.27 -17.12 4.55
C VAL A 10 29.86 -17.30 5.09
N ASP A 11 29.59 -16.86 6.32
CA ASP A 11 28.24 -16.80 6.88
C ASP A 11 27.44 -15.75 6.09
N ILE A 12 26.76 -16.19 5.03
CA ILE A 12 26.03 -15.33 4.08
C ILE A 12 24.99 -14.48 4.84
N GLY A 13 24.38 -15.04 5.90
CA GLY A 13 23.41 -14.35 6.74
C GLY A 13 23.97 -13.28 7.69
N LYS A 14 25.29 -13.15 7.86
CA LYS A 14 25.93 -12.08 8.66
C LYS A 14 26.84 -11.17 7.84
N THR A 15 27.33 -11.66 6.71
CA THR A 15 28.28 -10.94 5.84
C THR A 15 27.56 -10.02 4.85
N PHE A 16 26.28 -10.27 4.56
CA PHE A 16 25.45 -9.44 3.67
C PHE A 16 24.32 -8.74 4.45
N PRO A 17 24.50 -7.46 4.85
CA PRO A 17 23.52 -6.71 5.66
C PRO A 17 22.14 -6.58 4.99
N LEU A 18 22.09 -6.59 3.66
CA LEU A 18 20.85 -6.49 2.90
C LEU A 18 19.97 -7.74 3.04
N ALA A 19 20.57 -8.92 3.22
CA ALA A 19 19.86 -10.18 3.45
C ALA A 19 19.30 -10.29 4.89
N GLN A 20 19.90 -9.57 5.84
CA GLN A 20 19.40 -9.47 7.22
C GLN A 20 18.17 -8.58 7.35
N ASN A 21 18.11 -7.49 6.58
CA ASN A 21 17.02 -6.51 6.69
C ASN A 21 15.76 -6.95 5.94
N PHE A 22 15.89 -7.78 4.90
CA PHE A 22 14.77 -8.28 4.09
C PHE A 22 14.87 -9.78 3.82
N PRO A 23 14.80 -10.63 4.86
CA PRO A 23 14.96 -12.08 4.70
C PRO A 23 13.87 -12.71 3.81
N THR A 24 12.72 -12.05 3.66
CA THR A 24 11.61 -12.51 2.82
C THR A 24 10.85 -11.35 2.16
N LEU A 25 10.17 -11.62 1.04
CA LEU A 25 9.22 -10.69 0.43
C LEU A 25 8.14 -10.24 1.42
N GLY A 26 7.74 -11.11 2.34
CA GLY A 26 6.80 -10.77 3.42
C GLY A 26 7.32 -9.66 4.32
N SER A 27 8.61 -9.68 4.72
CA SER A 27 9.20 -8.64 5.59
C SER A 27 9.23 -7.24 4.95
N LEU A 28 9.45 -7.19 3.62
CA LEU A 28 9.41 -5.95 2.84
C LEU A 28 7.99 -5.38 2.80
N VAL A 29 7.01 -6.22 2.45
CA VAL A 29 5.60 -5.84 2.40
C VAL A 29 5.14 -5.39 3.77
N SER A 30 5.46 -6.12 4.84
CA SER A 30 5.13 -5.77 6.22
C SER A 30 5.64 -4.40 6.64
N SER A 31 6.86 -4.01 6.25
CA SER A 31 7.37 -2.69 6.65
C SER A 31 6.79 -1.53 5.83
N LEU A 32 6.43 -1.77 4.57
CA LEU A 32 6.01 -0.72 3.64
C LEU A 32 4.49 -0.52 3.64
N LEU A 33 3.75 -1.62 3.69
CA LEU A 33 2.30 -1.67 3.52
C LEU A 33 1.55 -0.75 4.50
N PRO A 34 1.82 -0.73 5.82
CA PRO A 34 1.10 0.15 6.74
C PRO A 34 1.27 1.62 6.40
N LYS A 35 2.49 2.01 5.98
CA LYS A 35 2.81 3.40 5.60
C LYS A 35 2.06 3.81 4.34
N VAL A 36 2.02 2.92 3.34
CA VAL A 36 1.32 3.15 2.07
C VAL A 36 -0.20 3.18 2.28
N LEU A 37 -0.76 2.31 3.12
CA LEU A 37 -2.18 2.29 3.41
C LEU A 37 -2.62 3.57 4.15
N ILE A 38 -1.87 4.02 5.16
CA ILE A 38 -2.17 5.28 5.87
C ILE A 38 -2.04 6.47 4.92
N PHE A 39 -0.92 6.58 4.21
CA PHE A 39 -0.69 7.69 3.30
C PHE A 39 -1.72 7.71 2.16
N GLY A 40 -1.94 6.56 1.53
CA GLY A 40 -2.90 6.42 0.45
C GLY A 40 -4.34 6.62 0.88
N GLY A 41 -4.72 6.20 2.09
CA GLY A 41 -6.05 6.46 2.67
C GLY A 41 -6.30 7.95 2.87
N VAL A 42 -5.32 8.69 3.41
CA VAL A 42 -5.41 10.15 3.58
C VAL A 42 -5.51 10.86 2.23
N VAL A 43 -4.67 10.47 1.27
CA VAL A 43 -4.69 11.05 -0.08
C VAL A 43 -6.02 10.76 -0.78
N ALA A 44 -6.51 9.52 -0.74
CA ALA A 44 -7.79 9.13 -1.32
C ALA A 44 -8.95 9.92 -0.70
N PHE A 45 -8.95 10.10 0.62
CA PHE A 45 -9.96 10.89 1.32
C PHE A 45 -9.98 12.35 0.83
N ILE A 46 -8.81 12.99 0.74
CA ILE A 46 -8.71 14.37 0.25
C ILE A 46 -9.19 14.47 -1.20
N LEU A 47 -8.79 13.53 -2.06
CA LEU A 47 -9.19 13.50 -3.47
C LEU A 47 -10.71 13.37 -3.62
N VAL A 48 -11.35 12.49 -2.85
CA VAL A 48 -12.81 12.33 -2.88
C VAL A 48 -13.52 13.61 -2.45
N VAL A 49 -13.05 14.28 -1.39
CA VAL A 49 -13.63 15.56 -0.93
C VAL A 49 -13.49 16.65 -1.98
N VAL A 50 -12.29 16.84 -2.54
CA VAL A 50 -12.03 17.85 -3.57
C VAL A 50 -12.81 17.54 -4.85
N ALA A 51 -12.89 16.27 -5.25
CA ALA A 51 -13.67 15.84 -6.40
C ALA A 51 -15.17 16.11 -6.18
N GLY A 52 -15.70 15.81 -4.99
CA GLY A 52 -17.10 16.01 -4.64
C GLY A 52 -17.51 17.49 -4.69
N ILE A 53 -16.73 18.36 -4.03
CA ILE A 53 -16.93 19.82 -4.11
C ILE A 53 -16.83 20.27 -5.57
N GLY A 54 -15.90 19.68 -6.31
CA GLY A 54 -15.69 20.00 -7.71
C GLY A 54 -16.92 19.71 -8.58
N VAL A 55 -17.55 18.56 -8.42
CA VAL A 55 -18.77 18.18 -9.15
C VAL A 55 -19.91 19.15 -8.83
N ILE A 56 -20.11 19.51 -7.55
CA ILE A 56 -21.15 20.45 -7.13
C ILE A 56 -20.93 21.82 -7.79
N SER A 57 -19.69 22.32 -7.80
CA SER A 57 -19.37 23.62 -8.41
C SER A 57 -19.59 23.66 -9.91
N ALA A 58 -19.36 22.55 -10.62
CA ALA A 58 -19.51 22.48 -12.07
C ALA A 58 -20.99 22.37 -12.51
N ALA A 59 -21.84 21.76 -11.67
CA ALA A 59 -23.25 21.57 -11.97
C ALA A 59 -24.04 22.89 -12.16
N GLY A 60 -23.56 24.02 -11.63
CA GLY A 60 -24.19 25.33 -11.80
C GLY A 60 -23.70 26.16 -12.99
N GLY A 61 -22.68 25.70 -13.74
CA GLY A 61 -21.93 26.53 -14.69
C GLY A 61 -22.37 26.47 -16.15
N GLY A 62 -23.34 25.62 -16.52
CA GLY A 62 -23.86 25.51 -17.90
C GLY A 62 -22.92 24.85 -18.91
N ASP A 63 -21.64 24.65 -18.58
CA ASP A 63 -20.67 23.91 -19.40
C ASP A 63 -20.78 22.40 -19.16
N SER A 64 -21.35 21.70 -20.13
CA SER A 64 -21.57 20.25 -20.08
C SER A 64 -20.26 19.45 -20.06
N HIS A 65 -19.22 19.93 -20.76
CA HIS A 65 -17.94 19.25 -20.86
C HIS A 65 -17.16 19.35 -19.54
N ALA A 66 -17.16 20.54 -18.93
CA ALA A 66 -16.56 20.73 -17.61
C ALA A 66 -17.25 19.88 -16.53
N THR A 67 -18.58 19.73 -16.62
CA THR A 67 -19.37 18.90 -15.70
C THR A 67 -19.05 17.42 -15.84
N GLU A 68 -18.93 16.92 -17.07
CA GLU A 68 -18.60 15.52 -17.34
C GLU A 68 -17.20 15.16 -16.86
N ASN A 69 -16.21 16.02 -17.11
CA ASN A 69 -14.84 15.80 -16.66
C ASN A 69 -14.75 15.74 -15.11
N ARG A 70 -15.50 16.58 -14.40
CA ARG A 70 -15.55 16.58 -12.93
C ARG A 70 -16.21 15.30 -12.38
N LYS A 71 -17.26 14.81 -13.05
CA LYS A 71 -17.89 13.52 -12.70
C LYS A 71 -16.92 12.36 -12.88
N ASN A 72 -16.17 12.35 -13.97
CA ASN A 72 -15.15 11.33 -14.22
C ASN A 72 -14.04 11.38 -13.15
N PHE A 73 -13.61 12.57 -12.75
CA PHE A 73 -12.64 12.72 -11.66
C PHE A 73 -13.16 12.14 -10.34
N LEU A 74 -14.43 12.37 -9.99
CA LEU A 74 -15.06 11.75 -8.81
C LEU A 74 -15.12 10.22 -8.95
N LEU A 75 -15.49 9.70 -10.12
CA LEU A 75 -15.51 8.26 -10.38
C LEU A 75 -14.12 7.64 -10.19
N TYR A 76 -13.06 8.27 -10.72
CA TYR A 76 -11.70 7.78 -10.54
C TYR A 76 -11.24 7.81 -9.07
N ALA A 77 -11.63 8.84 -8.32
CA ALA A 77 -11.35 8.90 -6.88
C ALA A 77 -12.06 7.75 -6.12
N ILE A 78 -13.31 7.46 -6.46
CA ILE A 78 -14.08 6.34 -5.88
C ILE A 78 -13.47 4.99 -6.28
N ILE A 79 -13.11 4.81 -7.56
CA ILE A 79 -12.48 3.57 -8.03
C ILE A 79 -11.16 3.33 -7.30
N GLY A 80 -10.33 4.36 -7.12
CA GLY A 80 -9.09 4.26 -6.35
C GLY A 80 -9.34 3.81 -4.90
N LEU A 81 -10.39 4.35 -4.26
CA LEU A 81 -10.80 3.95 -2.92
C LEU A 81 -11.26 2.47 -2.89
N VAL A 82 -12.06 2.04 -3.86
CA VAL A 82 -12.51 0.65 -3.98
C VAL A 82 -11.34 -0.31 -4.19
N ILE A 83 -10.35 0.07 -5.01
CA ILE A 83 -9.13 -0.72 -5.21
C ILE A 83 -8.34 -0.87 -3.90
N MET A 84 -8.25 0.17 -3.08
CA MET A 84 -7.61 0.07 -1.75
C MET A 84 -8.30 -0.97 -0.86
N PHE A 85 -9.63 -0.98 -0.81
CA PHE A 85 -10.38 -2.00 -0.08
C PHE A 85 -10.19 -3.40 -0.68
N GLY A 86 -10.18 -3.51 -2.01
CA GLY A 86 -9.90 -4.77 -2.71
C GLY A 86 -8.50 -5.31 -2.40
N ALA A 87 -7.50 -4.43 -2.32
CA ALA A 87 -6.14 -4.80 -1.94
C ALA A 87 -6.08 -5.38 -0.52
N TYR A 88 -6.80 -4.80 0.44
CA TYR A 88 -6.89 -5.34 1.79
C TYR A 88 -7.42 -6.78 1.81
N TRP A 89 -8.48 -7.07 1.04
CA TRP A 89 -9.00 -8.45 0.94
C TRP A 89 -8.01 -9.42 0.31
N ILE A 90 -7.28 -9.01 -0.74
CA ILE A 90 -6.24 -9.85 -1.34
C ILE A 90 -5.17 -10.18 -0.29
N LEU A 91 -4.72 -9.19 0.47
CA LEU A 91 -3.72 -9.37 1.52
C LEU A 91 -4.23 -10.28 2.64
N GLN A 92 -5.52 -10.20 2.98
CA GLN A 92 -6.14 -11.07 3.97
C GLN A 92 -6.16 -12.54 3.50
N ILE A 93 -6.44 -12.79 2.21
CA ILE A 93 -6.35 -14.13 1.62
C ILE A 93 -4.91 -14.65 1.66
N ILE A 94 -3.94 -13.83 1.28
CA ILE A 94 -2.51 -14.19 1.34
C ILE A 94 -2.09 -14.52 2.78
N ASN A 95 -2.53 -13.72 3.76
CA ASN A 95 -2.24 -13.95 5.17
C ASN A 95 -2.80 -15.29 5.66
N PHE A 96 -4.02 -15.62 5.24
CA PHE A 96 -4.66 -16.89 5.56
C PHE A 96 -3.87 -18.09 5.01
N ILE A 97 -3.43 -18.01 3.75
CA ILE A 97 -2.65 -19.07 3.10
C ILE A 97 -1.24 -19.19 3.71
N THR A 98 -0.63 -18.07 4.11
CA THR A 98 0.73 -18.02 4.69
C THR A 98 0.75 -18.31 6.20
N GLY A 99 -0.39 -18.71 6.79
CA GLY A 99 -0.46 -19.11 8.20
C GLY A 99 -0.27 -17.94 9.19
N GLY A 100 -0.69 -16.73 8.83
CA GLY A 100 -0.63 -15.56 9.73
C GLY A 100 0.66 -14.75 9.65
N ALA A 101 1.53 -15.00 8.67
CA ALA A 101 2.80 -14.27 8.51
C ALA A 101 2.66 -12.74 8.35
N LEU A 102 1.47 -12.25 7.97
CA LEU A 102 1.14 -10.83 7.80
C LEU A 102 0.24 -10.29 8.93
N SER A 103 -0.09 -11.09 9.95
CA SER A 103 -1.02 -10.70 11.02
C SER A 103 -0.53 -9.54 11.91
N GLY A 104 0.77 -9.22 11.89
CA GLY A 104 1.30 -8.07 12.62
C GLY A 104 1.04 -6.72 11.94
N ILE A 105 0.50 -6.73 10.72
CA ILE A 105 0.39 -5.55 9.84
C ILE A 105 -0.95 -5.42 9.10
N LEU A 106 -1.80 -6.45 9.17
CA LEU A 106 -3.23 -6.39 8.82
C LEU A 106 -4.05 -6.23 10.10
#